data_AF-A0A1X0Q6Q0-F1
#
_entry.id   AF-A0A1X0Q6Q0-F1
#
_cell.length_a   1.000
_cell.length_b   1.000
_cell.length_c   1.000
_cell.angle_alpha   90.00
_cell.angle_beta   90.00
_cell.angle_gamma   90.00
#
_symmetry.space_group_name_H-M   'P 1'
#
loop_
_entity.id
_entity.type
_entity.pdbx_description
1 polymer ?
#
loop_
_entity_poly.entity_id
_entity_poly.type
_entity_poly.pdbx_seq_one_letter_code
_entity_poly.pdbx_strand_id
1 'polypeptide(L)' 'MTNHITYEVKVLIEDDLISGLSQREVALKIKVSKTLVCNINKKLKMEHHWEGNLVQDDLKYCLMN' A
#
# COMPACT_ATOMS: atom_id res chain seq x y z
N MET A 1 -14.92 -6.61 13.74
CA MET A 1 -14.90 -5.23 13.21
C MET A 1 -14.27 -5.26 11.83
N THR A 2 -15.08 -5.35 10.78
CA THR A 2 -14.61 -5.13 9.41
C THR A 2 -14.49 -3.63 9.20
N ASN A 3 -13.26 -3.12 9.29
CA ASN A 3 -12.95 -1.76 8.85
C ASN A 3 -13.06 -1.75 7.32
N HIS A 4 -14.29 -1.63 6.82
CA HIS A 4 -14.53 -1.42 5.40
C HIS A 4 -14.00 -0.03 5.06
N ILE A 5 -12.85 0.00 4.40
CA ILE A 5 -12.33 1.21 3.78
C ILE A 5 -13.21 1.55 2.60
N THR A 6 -13.56 2.83 2.49
CA THR A 6 -14.30 3.33 1.36
C THR A 6 -13.47 3.16 0.08
N TYR A 7 -14.16 2.89 -1.02
CA TYR A 7 -13.50 2.74 -2.32
C TYR A 7 -12.65 3.98 -2.66
N GLU A 8 -13.11 5.18 -2.31
CA GLU A 8 -12.39 6.44 -2.49
C GLU A 8 -11.03 6.45 -1.78
N VAL A 9 -10.98 6.02 -0.52
CA VAL A 9 -9.71 5.96 0.24
C VAL A 9 -8.77 4.92 -0.37
N LYS A 10 -9.29 3.80 -0.90
CA LYS A 10 -8.48 2.82 -1.62
C LYS A 10 -7.84 3.46 -2.86
N VAL A 11 -8.62 4.14 -3.69
CA VAL A 11 -8.14 4.78 -4.93
C VAL A 11 -7.08 5.85 -4.63
N LEU A 12 -7.28 6.68 -3.60
CA LEU A 12 -6.30 7.69 -3.20
C LEU A 12 -4.97 7.08 -2.76
N ILE A 13 -5.01 5.98 -2.01
CA ILE A 13 -3.80 5.27 -1.59
C ILE A 13 -3.06 4.67 -2.79
N GLU A 14 -3.79 4.09 -3.74
CA GLU A 14 -3.20 3.50 -4.95
C GLU A 14 -2.55 4.56 -5.84
N ASP A 15 -3.24 5.67 -6.10
CA ASP A 15 -2.74 6.78 -6.92
C ASP A 15 -1.45 7.40 -6.34
N ASP A 16 -1.42 7.61 -5.01
CA ASP A 16 -0.25 8.14 -4.32
C ASP A 16 0.94 7.17 -4.38
N LEU A 17 0.70 5.87 -4.21
CA LEU A 17 1.73 4.83 -4.32
C LEU A 17 2.27 4.69 -5.75
N ILE A 18 1.39 4.76 -6.76
CA ILE A 18 1.76 4.75 -8.19
C ILE A 18 2.60 5.99 -8.53
N SER A 19 2.25 7.14 -7.94
CA SER A 19 2.98 8.41 -8.08
C SER A 19 4.36 8.40 -7.41
N GLY A 20 4.73 7.31 -6.73
CA GLY A 20 6.06 7.12 -6.13
C GLY A 20 6.19 7.58 -4.68
N LEU A 21 5.09 7.94 -4.00
CA LEU A 21 5.13 8.26 -2.58
C LEU A 21 5.43 7.02 -1.74
N SER A 22 6.19 7.21 -0.66
CA SER A 22 6.44 6.10 0.27
C SER A 22 5.18 5.74 1.05
N GLN A 23 5.04 4.47 1.43
CA GLN A 23 3.90 4.00 2.24
C GLN A 23 3.71 4.81 3.54
N ARG A 24 4.80 5.36 4.09
CA ARG A 24 4.76 6.21 5.28
C ARG A 24 4.13 7.56 4.98
N GLU A 25 4.50 8.21 3.89
CA GLU A 25 3.93 9.49 3.47
C GLU A 25 2.44 9.36 3.18
N VAL A 26 2.04 8.30 2.46
CA VAL A 26 0.63 8.03 2.15
C VAL A 26 -0.18 7.78 3.43
N ALA A 27 0.35 6.98 4.37
CA ALA A 27 -0.31 6.73 5.65
C ALA A 27 -0.56 8.03 6.44
N LEU A 28 0.43 8.94 6.45
CA LEU A 28 0.31 10.23 7.14
C LEU A 28 -0.65 11.18 6.40
N LYS A 29 -0.58 11.25 5.07
CA LYS A 29 -1.42 12.11 4.22
C LYS A 29 -2.90 11.73 4.33
N ILE A 30 -3.22 10.45 4.22
CA ILE A 30 -4.59 9.93 4.23
C ILE A 30 -5.09 9.65 5.66
N LYS A 31 -4.21 9.74 6.68
CA LYS A 31 -4.49 9.45 8.10
C LYS A 31 -5.00 8.04 8.32
N VAL A 32 -4.35 7.07 7.69
CA VAL A 32 -4.64 5.64 7.83
C VAL A 32 -3.46 4.90 8.44
N SER A 33 -3.69 3.67 8.90
CA SER A 33 -2.60 2.85 9.42
C SER A 33 -1.63 2.46 8.31
N LYS A 34 -0.34 2.40 8.63
CA LYS A 34 0.70 1.92 7.72
C LYS A 34 0.42 0.47 7.26
N THR A 35 -0.14 -0.36 8.13
CA THR A 35 -0.55 -1.73 7.81
C THR A 35 -1.59 -1.78 6.69
N LEU A 36 -2.54 -0.85 6.70
CA LEU A 36 -3.51 -0.76 5.62
C LEU A 36 -2.83 -0.43 4.29
N VAL A 37 -1.99 0.60 4.27
CA VAL A 37 -1.26 1.02 3.07
C VAL A 37 -0.38 -0.12 2.55
N CYS A 38 0.31 -0.86 3.44
CA CYS A 38 1.11 -2.03 3.06
C CYS A 38 0.23 -3.12 2.40
N ASN A 39 -0.97 -3.39 2.93
CA ASN A 39 -1.88 -4.38 2.35
C ASN A 39 -2.41 -3.96 0.98
N ILE A 40 -2.72 -2.67 0.78
CA ILE A 40 -3.13 -2.14 -0.52
C ILE A 40 -1.97 -2.21 -1.50
N ASN A 41 -0.77 -1.77 -1.10
CA ASN A 41 0.43 -1.84 -1.94
C ASN A 41 0.75 -3.27 -2.39
N LYS A 42 0.59 -4.27 -1.50
CA LYS A 42 0.76 -5.69 -1.85
C LYS A 42 -0.23 -6.14 -2.92
N LYS A 43 -1.51 -5.78 -2.77
CA LYS A 43 -2.55 -6.11 -3.75
C LYS A 43 -2.30 -5.41 -5.09
N LEU A 44 -1.99 -4.12 -5.05
CA LEU A 44 -1.64 -3.32 -6.23
C LEU A 44 -0.47 -3.96 -6.98
N LYS A 45 0.61 -4.33 -6.28
CA LYS A 45 1.73 -5.04 -6.90
C LYS A 45 1.30 -6.38 -7.51
N MET A 46 0.44 -7.16 -6.86
CA MET A 46 -0.06 -8.43 -7.45
C MET A 46 -0.92 -8.22 -8.69
N GLU A 47 -1.77 -7.18 -8.70
CA GLU A 47 -2.64 -6.84 -9.84
C GLU A 47 -1.84 -6.29 -11.04
N HIS A 48 -0.72 -5.59 -10.79
CA HIS A 48 0.16 -5.06 -11.82
C HIS A 48 1.36 -5.97 -12.17
N HIS A 49 1.59 -7.07 -11.45
CA HIS A 49 2.70 -8.00 -11.70
C HIS A 49 2.34 -9.04 -12.77
N TRP A 50 2.29 -8.60 -14.02
CA TRP A 50 2.56 -9.44 -15.19
C TRP A 50 3.92 -9.18 -15.84
N GLU A 51 4.69 -8.17 -15.40
CA GLU A 51 6.08 -8.00 -15.85
C GLU A 51 6.97 -7.45 -14.72
N GLY A 52 7.99 -8.24 -14.33
CA GLY A 52 9.24 -7.71 -13.79
C GLY A 52 9.37 -7.53 -12.27
N ASN A 53 10.21 -8.40 -11.68
CA ASN A 53 11.04 -8.21 -10.48
C ASN A 53 10.39 -7.83 -9.13
N LEU A 54 10.42 -8.81 -8.22
CA LEU A 54 10.38 -8.60 -6.77
C LEU A 54 11.52 -7.66 -6.34
N VAL A 55 11.18 -6.43 -5.92
CA VAL A 55 12.03 -5.69 -4.99
C VAL A 55 11.84 -6.33 -3.61
N GLN A 56 12.77 -7.21 -3.26
CA GLN A 56 12.79 -8.04 -2.06
C GLN A 56 12.94 -7.24 -0.74
N ASP A 57 13.17 -5.93 -0.80
CA ASP A 57 13.49 -5.10 0.36
C ASP A 57 12.28 -4.67 1.22
N ASP A 58 11.08 -4.50 0.66
CA ASP A 58 9.91 -4.03 1.43
C ASP A 58 9.20 -5.14 2.24
N LEU A 59 9.39 -6.42 1.89
CA LEU A 59 8.65 -7.51 2.53
C LEU A 59 9.12 -7.75 3.98
N LYS A 60 10.37 -7.43 4.30
CA LYS A 60 10.94 -7.64 5.63
C LYS A 60 10.38 -6.66 6.69
N TYR A 61 9.88 -5.51 6.27
CA TYR A 61 9.43 -4.46 7.19
C TYR A 61 7.95 -4.58 7.62
N CYS A 62 7.11 -5.32 6.89
CA CYS A 62 5.70 -5.51 7.26
C CYS A 62 5.45 -6.71 8.21
N LEU A 63 6.49 -7.45 8.63
CA LEU A 63 6.36 -8.63 9.52
C LEU A 63 6.99 -8.46 10.92
N MET A 64 7.54 -7.28 11.25
CA MET A 64 8.22 -7.04 12.54
C MET A 64 7.51 -6.04 13.48
N ASN A 65 6.19 -5.88 13.39
CA ASN A 65 5.39 -5.22 14.43
C ASN A 65 3.99 -5.81 14.51
#